data_AF-A0A1Q4E2Q4-F1
#
_entry.id   AF-A0A1Q4E2Q4-F1
#
_cell.length_a   1.000
_cell.length_b   1.000
_cell.length_c   1.000
_cell.angle_alpha   90.00
_cell.angle_beta   90.00
_cell.angle_gamma   90.00
#
_symmetry.space_group_name_H-M   'P 1'
#
loop_
_entity.id
_entity.type
_entity.pdbx_description
1 polymer ?
#
loop_
_entity_poly.entity_id
_entity_poly.type
_entity_poly.pdbx_seq_one_letter_code
_entity_poly.pdbx_strand_id
1 'polypeptide(L)'
;MAGRATIAGAVAASLPVAIGLWLALRHGLPPIAAQPMLFALQCSGAVVLLALVPGIEAVAHERLFHRSIDPLAGADSPRLVVNQRYIQNTLEQLAVLLPGLFLLARYEPDLRLIAATAIVWTLGRWAWWVGYHIHPLWRGLGVYSMFLGMVVLLWGVGRFGFDLAGWAGVAALLGPFALIELWLFRVLRR
;
A
#
# COMPACT_ATOMS: atom_id res chain seq x y z
N MET A 1 0.79 26.74 0.84
CA MET A 1 1.07 26.33 -0.56
C MET A 1 2.35 25.49 -0.68
N ALA A 2 3.46 25.86 -0.02
CA ALA A 2 4.73 25.10 -0.06
C ALA A 2 4.59 23.59 0.25
N GLY A 3 3.86 23.21 1.30
CA GLY A 3 3.78 21.80 1.70
C GLY A 3 3.06 20.87 0.70
N ARG A 4 2.06 21.39 -0.04
CA ARG A 4 1.39 20.65 -1.11
C ARG A 4 2.34 20.40 -2.28
N ALA A 5 3.15 21.39 -2.64
CA ALA A 5 4.16 21.28 -3.69
C ALA A 5 5.26 20.27 -3.31
N THR A 6 5.70 20.24 -2.04
CA THR A 6 6.68 19.25 -1.56
C THR A 6 6.16 17.82 -1.66
N ILE A 7 4.93 17.56 -1.19
CA ILE A 7 4.32 16.23 -1.31
C ILE A 7 4.15 15.86 -2.78
N ALA A 8 3.62 16.76 -3.61
CA ALA A 8 3.43 16.52 -5.03
C ALA A 8 4.76 16.21 -5.74
N GLY A 9 5.83 16.93 -5.41
CA GLY A 9 7.17 16.67 -5.92
C GLY A 9 7.71 15.30 -5.50
N ALA A 10 7.53 14.92 -4.23
CA ALA A 10 7.93 13.59 -3.75
C ALA A 10 7.16 12.45 -4.46
N VAL A 11 5.86 12.64 -4.69
CA VAL A 11 5.05 11.67 -5.45
C VAL A 11 5.51 11.61 -6.92
N ALA A 12 5.69 12.77 -7.56
CA ALA A 12 6.10 12.86 -8.96
C ALA A 12 7.50 12.24 -9.18
N ALA A 13 8.41 12.37 -8.22
CA ALA A 13 9.75 11.78 -8.30
C ALA A 13 9.75 10.26 -8.09
N SER A 14 8.94 9.77 -7.14
CA SER A 14 8.93 8.35 -6.76
C SER A 14 8.11 7.47 -7.71
N LEU A 15 7.05 8.00 -8.31
CA LEU A 15 6.13 7.21 -9.14
C LEU A 15 6.80 6.59 -10.38
N PRO A 16 7.59 7.32 -11.20
CA PRO A 16 8.29 6.73 -12.35
C PRO A 16 9.28 5.64 -11.93
N VAL A 17 9.96 5.82 -10.79
CA VAL A 17 10.89 4.83 -10.23
C VAL A 17 10.13 3.57 -9.84
N ALA A 18 8.99 3.70 -9.18
CA ALA A 18 8.15 2.56 -8.80
C ALA A 18 7.62 1.81 -10.02
N ILE A 19 7.16 2.52 -11.06
CA ILE A 19 6.70 1.92 -12.32
C ILE A 19 7.86 1.19 -13.02
N GLY A 20 9.01 1.84 -13.15
CA GLY A 20 10.20 1.26 -13.77
C GLY A 20 10.66 0.00 -13.04
N LEU A 21 10.68 0.03 -11.71
CA LEU A 21 11.03 -1.13 -10.88
C LEU A 21 10.01 -2.26 -11.02
N TRP A 22 8.71 -1.94 -11.02
CA TRP A 22 7.66 -2.94 -11.19
C TRP A 22 7.78 -3.64 -12.55
N LEU A 23 8.01 -2.88 -13.62
CA LEU A 23 8.25 -3.43 -14.96
C LEU A 23 9.53 -4.27 -15.01
N ALA A 24 10.62 -3.78 -14.42
CA ALA A 24 11.88 -4.51 -14.34
C ALA A 24 11.71 -5.85 -13.61
N LEU A 25 10.96 -5.89 -12.51
CA LEU A 25 10.67 -7.13 -11.78
C LEU A 25 9.77 -8.07 -12.59
N ARG A 26 8.70 -7.55 -13.20
CA ARG A 26 7.79 -8.35 -14.04
C ARG A 26 8.54 -9.07 -15.17
N HIS A 27 9.47 -8.38 -15.83
CA HIS A 27 10.17 -8.91 -17.00
C HIS A 27 11.51 -9.57 -16.65
N GLY A 28 12.15 -9.19 -15.54
CA GLY A 28 13.47 -9.66 -15.14
C GLY A 28 13.47 -10.83 -14.16
N LEU A 29 12.40 -11.05 -13.40
CA LEU A 29 12.27 -12.24 -12.56
C LEU A 29 12.16 -13.50 -13.44
N PRO A 30 12.80 -14.62 -13.04
CA PRO A 30 12.62 -15.89 -13.74
C PRO A 30 11.15 -16.32 -13.68
N PRO A 31 10.68 -17.15 -14.64
CA PRO A 31 9.34 -17.72 -14.57
C PRO A 31 9.12 -18.45 -13.24
N ILE A 32 8.00 -18.14 -12.58
CA ILE A 32 7.66 -18.69 -11.27
C ILE A 32 6.62 -19.78 -11.48
N ALA A 33 6.99 -21.03 -11.17
CA ALA A 33 6.09 -22.18 -11.22
C ALA A 33 5.62 -22.51 -9.80
N ALA A 34 4.42 -22.05 -9.45
CA ALA A 34 3.78 -22.31 -8.16
C ALA A 34 2.25 -22.34 -8.31
N GLN A 35 1.54 -22.86 -7.30
CA GLN A 35 0.09 -22.70 -7.26
C GLN A 35 -0.24 -21.22 -6.98
N PRO A 36 -1.01 -20.52 -7.84
CA PRO A 36 -1.17 -19.06 -7.75
C PRO A 36 -1.64 -18.58 -6.38
N MET A 37 -2.63 -19.27 -5.80
CA MET A 37 -3.23 -18.91 -4.51
C MET A 37 -2.25 -19.07 -3.34
N LEU A 38 -1.45 -20.14 -3.33
CA LEU A 38 -0.40 -20.33 -2.33
C LEU A 38 0.72 -19.31 -2.49
N PHE A 39 1.08 -18.97 -3.74
CA PHE A 39 2.08 -17.95 -4.00
C PHE A 39 1.63 -16.57 -3.51
N ALA A 40 0.36 -16.20 -3.72
CA ALA A 40 -0.19 -14.97 -3.16
C ALA A 40 -0.21 -14.98 -1.62
N LEU A 41 -0.51 -16.12 -0.99
CA LEU A 41 -0.44 -16.25 0.47
C LEU A 41 0.99 -16.08 0.99
N GLN A 42 1.99 -16.65 0.31
CA GLN A 42 3.41 -16.50 0.63
C GLN A 42 3.85 -15.04 0.49
N CYS A 43 3.48 -14.38 -0.62
CA CYS A 43 3.72 -12.95 -0.80
C CYS A 43 3.04 -12.11 0.29
N SER A 44 1.81 -12.46 0.68
CA SER A 44 1.08 -11.79 1.76
C SER A 44 1.84 -11.88 3.08
N GLY A 45 2.34 -13.08 3.44
CA GLY A 45 3.18 -13.29 4.61
C GLY A 45 4.46 -12.46 4.56
N ALA A 46 5.14 -12.43 3.41
CA ALA A 46 6.35 -11.62 3.22
C ALA A 46 6.06 -10.12 3.38
N VAL A 47 4.97 -9.61 2.81
CA VAL A 47 4.60 -8.19 2.95
C VAL A 47 4.27 -7.85 4.40
N VAL A 48 3.51 -8.69 5.11
CA VAL A 48 3.21 -8.47 6.53
C VAL A 48 4.49 -8.44 7.37
N LEU A 49 5.38 -9.41 7.15
CA LEU A 49 6.64 -9.52 7.85
C LEU A 49 7.58 -8.33 7.57
N LEU A 50 7.62 -7.83 6.34
CA LEU A 50 8.58 -6.81 5.94
C LEU A 50 8.04 -5.38 6.11
N ALA A 51 6.72 -5.18 6.09
CA ALA A 51 6.12 -3.86 6.23
C ALA A 51 5.50 -3.63 7.61
N LEU A 52 4.62 -4.53 8.09
CA LEU A 52 3.86 -4.28 9.31
C LEU A 52 4.66 -4.61 10.57
N VAL A 53 5.25 -5.81 10.62
CA VAL A 53 5.98 -6.29 11.82
C VAL A 53 7.10 -5.33 12.25
N PRO A 54 7.93 -4.76 11.36
CA PRO A 54 8.98 -3.82 11.77
C PRO A 54 8.41 -2.54 12.39
N GLY A 55 7.23 -2.10 11.95
CA GLY A 55 6.52 -0.98 12.57
C GLY A 55 6.07 -1.29 13.99
N ILE A 56 5.47 -2.48 14.19
CA ILE A 56 5.06 -2.99 15.51
C ILE A 56 6.27 -3.06 16.45
N GLU A 57 7.35 -3.67 15.99
CA GLU A 57 8.61 -3.78 16.74
C GLU A 57 9.18 -2.40 17.07
N ALA A 58 9.13 -1.44 16.15
CA ALA A 58 9.61 -0.08 16.42
C ALA A 58 8.82 0.61 17.55
N VAL A 59 7.49 0.45 17.59
CA VAL A 59 6.66 0.95 18.69
C VAL A 59 6.96 0.22 20.00
N ALA A 60 7.09 -1.11 19.96
CA ALA A 60 7.38 -1.92 21.13
C ALA A 60 8.72 -1.51 21.76
N HIS A 61 9.79 -1.44 20.97
CA HIS A 61 11.10 -1.00 21.44
C HIS A 61 11.07 0.43 21.98
N GLU A 62 10.41 1.38 21.29
CA GLU A 62 10.33 2.75 21.81
C GLU A 62 9.60 2.81 23.16
N ARG A 63 8.53 2.04 23.37
CA ARG A 63 7.84 1.98 24.67
C ARG A 63 8.66 1.33 25.77
N LEU A 64 9.44 0.30 25.45
CA LEU A 64 10.29 -0.38 26.44
C LEU A 64 11.44 0.49 26.95
N PHE A 65 11.93 1.41 26.11
CA PHE A 65 13.13 2.22 26.43
C PHE A 65 12.82 3.70 26.73
N HIS A 66 11.55 4.15 26.70
CA HIS A 66 11.17 5.53 27.01
C HIS A 66 10.07 5.65 28.07
N ARG A 67 9.88 6.88 28.58
CA ARG A 67 8.80 7.27 29.50
C ARG A 67 7.38 7.02 28.95
N SER A 68 7.25 6.71 27.65
CA SER A 68 6.01 6.33 26.98
C SER A 68 5.57 4.89 27.25
N ILE A 69 6.19 4.19 28.22
CA ILE A 69 5.73 2.89 28.71
C ILE A 69 4.28 2.96 29.22
N ASP A 70 3.92 4.07 29.87
CA ASP A 70 2.53 4.41 30.18
C ASP A 70 1.93 5.24 29.03
N PRO A 71 1.06 4.65 28.19
CA PRO A 71 0.46 5.34 27.05
C PRO A 71 -0.53 6.43 27.47
N LEU A 72 -0.96 6.46 28.73
CA LEU A 72 -1.90 7.47 29.25
C LEU A 72 -1.18 8.70 29.80
N ALA A 73 0.14 8.63 29.99
CA ALA A 73 0.95 9.73 30.51
C ALA A 73 1.18 10.88 29.51
N GLY A 74 0.77 10.72 28.24
CA GLY A 74 0.95 11.73 27.20
C GLY A 74 2.42 12.00 26.84
N ALA A 75 3.33 11.07 27.17
CA ALA A 75 4.77 11.21 27.01
C ALA A 75 5.30 10.70 25.65
N ASP A 76 4.45 10.70 24.61
CA ASP A 76 4.80 10.16 23.30
C ASP A 76 5.84 11.04 22.59
N SER A 77 6.95 10.42 22.20
CA SER A 77 7.97 11.10 21.40
C SER A 77 7.48 11.33 19.96
N PRO A 78 8.02 12.32 19.22
CA PRO A 78 7.68 12.51 17.82
C PRO A 78 7.90 11.25 16.97
N ARG A 79 8.95 10.45 17.28
CA ARG A 79 9.22 9.18 16.59
C ARG A 79 8.13 8.15 16.88
N LEU A 80 7.66 8.07 18.12
CA LEU A 80 6.59 7.16 18.52
C LEU A 80 5.28 7.50 17.80
N VAL A 81 4.96 8.79 17.68
CA VAL A 81 3.81 9.26 16.89
C VAL A 81 3.93 8.86 15.42
N VAL A 82 5.12 8.99 14.81
CA VAL A 82 5.37 8.54 13.43
C VAL A 82 5.17 7.03 13.29
N ASN A 83 5.73 6.24 14.21
CA ASN A 83 5.63 4.77 14.19
C ASN A 83 4.20 4.28 14.39
N GLN A 84 3.43 4.88 15.30
CA GLN A 84 2.01 4.56 15.48
C GLN A 84 1.20 4.86 14.21
N ARG A 85 1.42 6.01 13.57
CA ARG A 85 0.76 6.37 12.31
C ARG A 85 1.18 5.46 11.16
N TYR A 86 2.43 5.01 11.15
CA TYR A 86 2.92 4.01 10.21
C TYR A 86 2.17 2.69 10.32
N ILE A 87 2.05 2.16 11.55
CA ILE A 87 1.34 0.89 11.79
C ILE A 87 -0.11 1.01 11.34
N GLN A 88 -0.82 2.05 11.80
CA GLN A 88 -2.23 2.25 11.49
C GLN A 88 -2.44 2.34 9.97
N ASN A 89 -1.64 3.18 9.29
CA ASN A 89 -1.74 3.30 7.84
C ASN A 89 -1.37 1.99 7.13
N THR A 90 -0.34 1.28 7.58
CA THR A 90 0.09 0.02 6.94
C THR A 90 -0.95 -1.08 7.12
N LEU A 91 -1.62 -1.14 8.27
CA LEU A 91 -2.73 -2.06 8.51
C LEU A 91 -3.91 -1.78 7.57
N GLU A 92 -4.32 -0.51 7.45
CA GLU A 92 -5.36 -0.08 6.50
C GLU A 92 -4.98 -0.43 5.06
N GLN A 93 -3.72 -0.19 4.66
CA GLN A 93 -3.27 -0.49 3.30
C GLN A 93 -3.09 -1.99 3.04
N LEU A 94 -2.79 -2.80 4.07
CA LEU A 94 -2.81 -4.27 3.96
C LEU A 94 -4.23 -4.79 3.70
N ALA A 95 -5.24 -4.24 4.38
CA ALA A 95 -6.64 -4.60 4.15
C ALA A 95 -7.09 -4.34 2.69
N VAL A 96 -6.41 -3.44 1.98
CA VAL A 96 -6.60 -3.18 0.54
C VAL A 96 -5.76 -4.12 -0.32
N LEU A 97 -4.45 -4.23 -0.02
CA LEU A 97 -3.52 -5.00 -0.86
C LEU A 97 -3.82 -6.50 -0.85
N LEU A 98 -4.06 -7.11 0.33
CA LEU A 98 -4.11 -8.57 0.46
C LEU A 98 -5.23 -9.17 -0.40
N PRO A 99 -6.49 -8.69 -0.35
CA PRO A 99 -7.53 -9.16 -1.28
C PRO A 99 -7.14 -8.91 -2.75
N GLY A 100 -6.47 -7.79 -3.04
CA GLY A 100 -5.95 -7.48 -4.36
C GLY A 100 -4.96 -8.53 -4.88
N LEU A 101 -4.01 -8.99 -4.06
CA LEU A 101 -3.05 -10.04 -4.44
C LEU A 101 -3.74 -11.37 -4.74
N PHE A 102 -4.77 -11.72 -3.98
CA PHE A 102 -5.54 -12.95 -4.22
C PHE A 102 -6.38 -12.86 -5.49
N LEU A 103 -6.98 -11.70 -5.79
CA LEU A 103 -7.67 -11.47 -7.06
C LEU A 103 -6.67 -11.48 -8.23
N LEU A 104 -5.48 -10.90 -8.06
CA LEU A 104 -4.42 -10.98 -9.05
C LEU A 104 -4.01 -12.43 -9.33
N ALA A 105 -3.82 -13.24 -8.29
CA ALA A 105 -3.54 -14.67 -8.45
C ALA A 105 -4.67 -15.48 -9.08
N ARG A 106 -5.91 -15.05 -8.90
CA ARG A 106 -7.07 -15.70 -9.52
C ARG A 106 -7.12 -15.47 -11.03
N TYR A 107 -6.69 -14.30 -11.48
CA TYR A 107 -6.93 -13.83 -12.85
C TYR A 107 -5.68 -13.78 -13.73
N GLU A 108 -4.49 -13.60 -13.14
CA GLU A 108 -3.23 -13.53 -13.88
C GLU A 108 -2.46 -14.85 -13.82
N PRO A 109 -2.10 -15.43 -14.99
CA PRO A 109 -1.26 -16.61 -15.03
C PRO A 109 0.22 -16.30 -14.75
N ASP A 110 0.66 -15.06 -15.00
CA ASP A 110 2.05 -14.65 -14.78
C ASP A 110 2.28 -14.24 -13.32
N LEU A 111 2.74 -15.18 -12.50
CA LEU A 111 2.99 -14.96 -11.07
C LEU A 111 4.05 -13.89 -10.78
N ARG A 112 4.87 -13.49 -11.76
CA ARG A 112 5.81 -12.37 -11.60
C ARG A 112 5.09 -11.06 -11.33
N LEU A 113 3.83 -10.90 -11.79
CA LEU A 113 2.98 -9.76 -11.46
C LEU A 113 2.68 -9.66 -9.97
N ILE A 114 2.41 -10.79 -9.32
CA ILE A 114 2.13 -10.88 -7.88
C ILE A 114 3.40 -10.54 -7.10
N ALA A 115 4.53 -11.13 -7.48
CA ALA A 115 5.83 -10.85 -6.86
C ALA A 115 6.24 -9.38 -7.01
N ALA A 116 6.19 -8.83 -8.23
CA ALA A 116 6.51 -7.42 -8.50
C ALA A 116 5.61 -6.48 -7.70
N THR A 117 4.32 -6.77 -7.61
CA THR A 117 3.36 -5.99 -6.82
C THR A 117 3.71 -6.01 -5.33
N ALA A 118 3.94 -7.19 -4.76
CA ALA A 118 4.28 -7.35 -3.35
C ALA A 118 5.61 -6.66 -2.98
N ILE A 119 6.64 -6.80 -3.82
CA ILE A 119 7.96 -6.19 -3.61
C ILE A 119 7.86 -4.66 -3.68
N VAL A 120 7.30 -4.11 -4.77
CA VAL A 120 7.22 -2.66 -4.96
C VAL A 120 6.32 -2.02 -3.92
N TRP A 121 5.22 -2.67 -3.53
CA TRP A 121 4.38 -2.18 -2.46
C TRP A 121 5.14 -2.09 -1.13
N THR A 122 5.90 -3.13 -0.78
CA THR A 122 6.72 -3.17 0.45
C THR A 122 7.77 -2.05 0.46
N LEU A 123 8.47 -1.85 -0.65
CA LEU A 123 9.42 -0.74 -0.79
C LEU A 123 8.76 0.63 -0.63
N GLY A 124 7.52 0.77 -1.10
CA GLY A 124 6.75 2.00 -0.89
C GLY A 124 6.38 2.23 0.58
N ARG A 125 6.19 1.17 1.38
CA ARG A 125 6.01 1.31 2.83
C ARG A 125 7.28 1.76 3.52
N TRP A 126 8.43 1.23 3.12
CA TRP A 126 9.71 1.71 3.63
C TRP A 126 9.99 3.15 3.24
N ALA A 127 9.75 3.53 1.98
CA ALA A 127 9.89 4.91 1.52
C ALA A 127 8.95 5.87 2.28
N TRP A 128 7.72 5.43 2.57
CA TRP A 128 6.78 6.20 3.39
C TRP A 128 7.31 6.38 4.81
N TRP A 129 7.77 5.29 5.46
CA TRP A 129 8.18 5.27 6.85
C TRP A 129 9.46 6.07 7.10
N VAL A 130 10.50 5.78 6.31
CA VAL A 130 11.78 6.50 6.37
C VAL A 130 11.57 7.97 6.02
N GLY A 131 10.81 8.25 4.97
CA GLY A 131 10.46 9.63 4.60
C GLY A 131 9.76 10.36 5.75
N TYR A 132 8.83 9.71 6.45
CA TYR A 132 8.11 10.33 7.56
C TYR A 132 9.03 10.66 8.75
N HIS A 133 10.02 9.82 9.04
CA HIS A 133 11.02 10.11 10.08
C HIS A 133 11.95 11.28 9.71
N ILE A 134 12.24 11.49 8.43
CA ILE A 134 13.07 12.62 7.98
C ILE A 134 12.28 13.93 8.01
N HIS A 135 11.09 13.95 7.41
CA HIS A 135 10.23 15.12 7.39
C HIS A 135 8.77 14.71 7.18
N PRO A 136 7.78 15.30 7.88
CA PRO A 136 6.36 14.93 7.76
C PRO A 136 5.78 14.87 6.35
N LEU A 137 6.34 15.68 5.43
CA LEU A 137 5.91 15.73 4.03
C LEU A 137 6.61 14.70 3.12
N TRP A 138 7.77 14.18 3.51
CA TRP A 138 8.55 13.24 2.69
C TRP A 138 7.95 11.83 2.68
N ARG A 139 6.98 11.54 3.55
CA ARG A 139 6.11 10.37 3.42
C ARG A 139 5.42 10.27 2.05
N GLY A 140 5.31 11.39 1.34
CA GLY A 140 4.88 11.47 -0.06
C GLY A 140 5.63 10.50 -1.00
N LEU A 141 6.90 10.20 -0.71
CA LEU A 141 7.74 9.29 -1.49
C LEU A 141 7.17 7.87 -1.55
N GLY A 142 6.41 7.44 -0.55
CA GLY A 142 5.85 6.09 -0.48
C GLY A 142 4.38 5.99 -0.87
N VAL A 143 3.73 7.09 -1.26
CA VAL A 143 2.29 7.12 -1.56
C VAL A 143 1.93 6.23 -2.76
N TYR A 144 2.86 5.98 -3.68
CA TYR A 144 2.62 5.07 -4.80
C TYR A 144 2.21 3.66 -4.38
N SER A 145 2.63 3.17 -3.20
CA SER A 145 2.20 1.85 -2.70
C SER A 145 0.71 1.79 -2.38
N MET A 146 0.13 2.88 -1.87
CA MET A 146 -1.33 2.97 -1.70
C MET A 146 -2.03 2.89 -3.06
N PHE A 147 -1.57 3.66 -4.05
CA PHE A 147 -2.14 3.59 -5.39
C PHE A 147 -2.01 2.20 -6.01
N LEU A 148 -0.86 1.54 -5.86
CA LEU A 148 -0.63 0.20 -6.37
C LEU A 148 -1.61 -0.81 -5.77
N GLY A 149 -1.76 -0.83 -4.44
CA GLY A 149 -2.72 -1.73 -3.77
C GLY A 149 -4.16 -1.46 -4.22
N MET A 150 -4.55 -0.19 -4.31
CA MET A 150 -5.88 0.21 -4.75
C MET A 150 -6.14 -0.18 -6.22
N VAL A 151 -5.20 0.07 -7.13
CA VAL A 151 -5.35 -0.29 -8.56
C VAL A 151 -5.51 -1.80 -8.72
N VAL A 152 -4.70 -2.60 -8.01
CA VAL A 152 -4.79 -4.06 -8.07
C VAL A 152 -6.14 -4.55 -7.54
N LEU A 153 -6.62 -3.99 -6.44
CA LEU A 153 -7.94 -4.33 -5.89
C LEU A 153 -9.07 -3.94 -6.84
N LEU A 154 -9.09 -2.71 -7.35
CA LEU A 154 -10.11 -2.21 -8.27
C LEU A 154 -10.14 -3.02 -9.56
N TRP A 155 -8.96 -3.34 -10.12
CA TRP A 155 -8.85 -4.19 -11.29
C TRP A 155 -9.42 -5.59 -11.02
N GLY A 156 -9.06 -6.21 -9.90
CA GLY A 156 -9.52 -7.54 -9.52
C GLY A 156 -11.03 -7.60 -9.28
N VAL A 157 -11.59 -6.62 -8.57
CA VAL A 157 -13.03 -6.50 -8.31
C VAL A 157 -13.78 -6.22 -9.62
N GLY A 158 -13.23 -5.38 -10.49
CA GLY A 158 -13.79 -5.15 -11.83
C GLY A 158 -13.80 -6.43 -12.66
N ARG A 159 -12.71 -7.20 -12.67
CA ARG A 159 -12.63 -8.47 -13.39
C ARG A 159 -13.65 -9.49 -12.89
N PHE A 160 -13.84 -9.56 -11.56
CA PHE A 160 -14.88 -10.36 -10.93
C PHE A 160 -16.30 -9.90 -11.30
N GLY A 161 -16.57 -8.59 -11.23
CA GLY A 161 -17.86 -8.05 -11.66
C GLY A 161 -18.18 -8.35 -13.12
N PHE A 162 -17.16 -8.30 -13.99
CA PHE A 162 -17.31 -8.64 -15.39
C PHE A 162 -17.65 -10.12 -15.61
N ASP A 163 -17.03 -11.05 -14.87
CA ASP A 163 -17.39 -12.46 -14.94
C ASP A 163 -18.81 -12.72 -14.42
N LEU A 164 -19.27 -11.96 -13.43
CA LEU A 164 -20.56 -12.15 -12.79
C LEU A 164 -21.73 -11.68 -13.67
N ALA A 165 -21.61 -10.50 -14.30
CA ALA A 165 -22.71 -9.88 -15.04
C ALA A 165 -22.23 -8.92 -16.16
N GLY A 166 -21.05 -9.16 -16.72
CA GLY A 166 -20.44 -8.28 -17.71
C GLY A 166 -20.27 -6.85 -17.19
N TRP A 167 -20.46 -5.85 -18.06
CA TRP A 167 -20.33 -4.45 -17.68
C TRP A 167 -21.32 -3.98 -16.62
N ALA A 168 -22.48 -4.62 -16.49
CA ALA A 168 -23.43 -4.31 -15.43
C ALA A 168 -22.86 -4.67 -14.04
N GLY A 169 -22.17 -5.82 -13.93
CA GLY A 169 -21.50 -6.22 -12.70
C GLY A 169 -20.32 -5.31 -12.34
N VAL A 170 -19.53 -4.88 -13.34
CA VAL A 170 -18.47 -3.87 -13.14
C VAL A 170 -19.05 -2.57 -12.60
N ALA A 171 -20.11 -2.06 -13.23
CA ALA A 171 -20.76 -0.82 -12.82
C ALA A 171 -21.36 -0.94 -11.41
N ALA A 172 -21.95 -2.09 -11.07
CA ALA A 172 -22.52 -2.32 -9.74
C ALA A 172 -21.44 -2.35 -8.64
N LEU A 173 -20.28 -2.95 -8.89
CA LEU A 173 -19.22 -3.09 -7.88
C LEU A 173 -18.29 -1.88 -7.77
N LEU A 174 -17.95 -1.24 -8.89
CA LEU A 174 -17.02 -0.10 -8.92
C LEU A 174 -17.71 1.27 -8.99
N GLY A 175 -18.95 1.32 -9.47
CA GLY A 175 -19.73 2.55 -9.60
C GLY A 175 -19.93 3.28 -8.28
N PRO A 176 -20.36 2.62 -7.18
CA PRO A 176 -20.50 3.27 -5.88
C PRO A 176 -19.19 3.90 -5.38
N PHE A 177 -18.06 3.20 -5.55
CA PHE A 177 -16.75 3.73 -5.21
C PHE A 177 -16.42 4.99 -6.01
N ALA A 178 -16.60 4.96 -7.34
CA ALA A 178 -16.33 6.11 -8.20
C ALA A 178 -17.23 7.33 -7.87
N LEU A 179 -18.51 7.09 -7.57
CA LEU A 179 -19.44 8.15 -7.19
C LEU A 179 -19.06 8.80 -5.86
N ILE A 180 -18.67 8.01 -4.86
CA ILE A 180 -18.19 8.52 -3.57
C ILE A 180 -16.92 9.34 -3.76
N GLU A 181 -15.97 8.84 -4.55
CA GLU A 181 -14.71 9.54 -4.80
C GLU A 181 -14.94 10.90 -5.51
N LEU A 182 -15.79 10.92 -6.54
CA LEU A 182 -16.20 12.17 -7.21
C LEU A 182 -16.86 13.16 -6.25
N TRP A 183 -17.69 12.67 -5.34
CA TRP A 183 -18.34 13.49 -4.33
C TRP A 183 -17.31 14.07 -3.34
N LEU A 184 -16.38 13.26 -2.84
CA LEU A 184 -15.29 13.70 -1.95
C LEU A 184 -14.46 14.80 -2.59
N PHE A 185 -14.05 14.64 -3.87
CA PHE A 185 -13.32 15.67 -4.60
C PHE A 185 -14.11 16.97 -4.75
N ARG A 186 -15.43 16.87 -4.98
CA ARG A 186 -16.29 18.05 -5.11
C ARG A 186 -16.41 18.81 -3.79
N VAL A 187 -16.52 18.11 -2.66
CA VAL A 187 -16.60 18.73 -1.32
C VAL A 187 -15.27 19.37 -0.94
N LEU A 188 -14.14 18.71 -1.21
CA LEU A 188 -12.81 19.20 -0.83
C LEU A 188 -12.27 20.35 -1.70
N ARG A 189 -12.88 20.60 -2.86
CA ARG A 189 -12.54 21.75 -3.73
C ARG A 189 -13.30 23.04 -3.36
N ARG A 190 -14.31 22.94 -2.50
CA ARG A 190 -15.01 24.10 -1.93
C ARG A 190 -14.29 24.59 -0.69
#